data_AF-A0A2A2KDU5-F1
#
_entry.id   AF-A0A2A2KDU5-F1
#
_cell.length_a   1.000
_cell.length_b   1.000
_cell.length_c   1.000
_cell.angle_alpha   90.00
_cell.angle_beta   90.00
_cell.angle_gamma   90.00
#
_symmetry.space_group_name_H-M   'P 1'
#
loop_
_entity.id
_entity.type
_entity.pdbx_description
1 polymer ?
#
loop_
_entity_poly.entity_id
_entity_poly.type
_entity_poly.pdbx_seq_one_letter_code
_entity_poly.pdbx_strand_id
1 'polypeptide(L)'
;MKNAKKKKKENEDFKKVKLKVGKKLKKTNTTDTTVKAKKLVLVSQLKDNEVSAKAADEPLTKRKQSIEDICRQLGHYSKSVRRDALIGLKQLLSSRPDFVHSHLRSLIPAVARLISDNTNTDATTATLRALLQQMCRVPVDVLRPHFPLLVTHILRALSHMEISVRNLSISILSQLLQSHPSLCRGTADLFTYFVNLLSSSKRPNWNSPHFLETIGHFIKARFLQHKHQLCSEYLQAHQLNTTVEFNTIEANLNLEDGKVDRAINLLEIYRNSDPFYLPVLTSTSSALSPFECTANLLALSQAVTPFVAASIMDDTSGVFLDSTLSIVRQFGKAVQNRRCSSTEETQFKNTLKTHWEVVLKAAEKRKSRRITEAVEWVRQLGNSGRQKLKKKKKRLAVIE
;
A
#
# COMPACT_ATOMS: atom_id res chain seq x y z
N MET A 1 46.49 57.09 -71.39
CA MET A 1 45.96 56.00 -70.52
C MET A 1 44.88 56.49 -69.53
N LYS A 2 43.72 56.98 -69.97
CA LYS A 2 42.60 57.35 -69.06
C LYS A 2 41.19 56.85 -69.48
N ASN A 3 41.02 56.20 -70.63
CA ASN A 3 39.69 55.74 -71.10
C ASN A 3 39.31 54.30 -70.69
N ALA A 4 40.27 53.44 -70.35
CA ALA A 4 39.97 52.04 -69.97
C ALA A 4 39.35 51.91 -68.56
N LYS A 5 39.71 52.80 -67.63
CA LYS A 5 39.15 52.82 -66.26
C LYS A 5 37.72 53.37 -66.20
N LYS A 6 37.34 54.29 -67.11
CA LYS A 6 35.98 54.87 -67.16
C LYS A 6 34.96 53.86 -67.69
N LYS A 7 35.28 53.16 -68.80
CA LYS A 7 34.46 52.06 -69.34
C LYS A 7 34.31 50.86 -68.40
N LYS A 8 35.27 50.65 -67.49
CA LYS A 8 35.19 49.55 -66.51
C LYS A 8 34.20 49.86 -65.39
N LYS A 9 34.03 51.11 -64.98
CA LYS A 9 33.01 51.51 -63.98
C LYS A 9 31.59 51.48 -64.53
N GLU A 10 31.40 51.86 -65.78
CA GLU A 10 30.09 51.89 -66.45
C GLU A 10 29.54 50.47 -66.77
N ASN A 11 30.41 49.45 -66.76
CA ASN A 11 30.07 48.06 -67.09
C ASN A 11 30.05 47.12 -65.87
N GLU A 12 30.20 47.65 -64.65
CA GLU A 12 30.04 46.87 -63.40
C GLU A 12 28.56 46.70 -63.02
N ASP A 13 27.69 47.63 -63.42
CA ASP A 13 26.26 47.61 -63.05
C ASP A 13 25.48 46.45 -63.70
N PHE A 14 25.94 45.94 -64.85
CA PHE A 14 25.30 44.81 -65.56
C PHE A 14 26.26 43.64 -65.75
N LYS A 15 26.92 43.21 -64.68
CA LYS A 15 27.85 42.08 -64.71
C LYS A 15 27.11 40.74 -64.88
N LYS A 16 26.96 40.30 -66.13
CA LYS A 16 26.38 38.99 -66.45
C LYS A 16 27.29 37.88 -65.92
N VAL A 17 26.77 37.05 -65.00
CA VAL A 17 27.50 35.91 -64.46
C VAL A 17 27.85 34.95 -65.61
N LYS A 18 29.13 34.56 -65.71
CA LYS A 18 29.61 33.62 -66.74
C LYS A 18 28.82 32.31 -66.66
N LEU A 19 28.32 31.85 -67.81
CA LEU A 19 27.67 30.54 -67.94
C LEU A 19 28.66 29.44 -67.56
N LYS A 20 28.39 28.77 -66.45
CA LYS A 20 29.09 27.52 -66.08
C LYS A 20 28.22 26.37 -66.56
N VAL A 21 28.78 25.51 -67.41
CA VAL A 21 28.09 24.33 -67.94
C VAL A 21 27.53 23.48 -66.79
N GLY A 22 26.28 23.00 -66.95
CA GLY A 22 25.56 22.21 -65.95
C GLY A 22 24.83 22.98 -64.85
N LYS A 23 24.97 24.31 -64.73
CA LYS A 23 24.25 25.13 -63.72
C LYS A 23 23.22 26.06 -64.37
N LYS A 24 21.96 25.95 -63.93
CA LYS A 24 20.88 26.86 -64.37
C LYS A 24 21.09 28.24 -63.73
N LEU A 25 21.29 29.27 -64.55
CA LEU A 25 21.37 30.66 -64.06
C LEU A 25 19.97 31.17 -63.70
N LYS A 26 19.85 31.81 -62.55
CA LYS A 26 18.64 32.57 -62.19
C LYS A 26 18.58 33.83 -63.08
N LYS A 27 17.43 34.09 -63.69
CA LYS A 27 17.19 35.31 -64.46
C LYS A 27 17.17 36.51 -63.51
N THR A 28 17.88 37.57 -63.84
CA THR A 28 18.04 38.75 -62.96
C THR A 28 16.73 39.50 -62.71
N ASN A 29 15.78 39.45 -63.65
CA ASN A 29 14.50 40.17 -63.56
C ASN A 29 13.36 39.30 -63.01
N THR A 30 13.66 38.16 -62.39
CA THR A 30 12.63 37.28 -61.84
C THR A 30 12.50 37.52 -60.35
N THR A 31 11.35 38.07 -59.95
CA THR A 31 10.97 38.20 -58.55
C THR A 31 10.69 36.81 -57.98
N ASP A 32 11.43 36.41 -56.94
CA ASP A 32 11.21 35.16 -56.23
C ASP A 32 10.00 35.32 -55.31
N THR A 33 8.90 34.65 -55.62
CA THR A 33 7.64 34.69 -54.85
C THR A 33 7.59 33.66 -53.72
N THR A 34 8.72 33.02 -53.39
CA THR A 34 8.78 32.02 -52.32
C THR A 34 8.77 32.67 -50.92
N VAL A 35 7.57 33.05 -50.46
CA VAL A 35 7.35 33.55 -49.10
C VAL A 35 7.21 32.37 -48.13
N LYS A 36 8.12 32.28 -47.15
CA LYS A 36 8.05 31.29 -46.05
C LYS A 36 7.54 31.97 -44.78
N ALA A 37 6.27 31.75 -44.45
CA ALA A 37 5.69 32.19 -43.19
C ALA A 37 5.75 31.05 -42.15
N LYS A 38 6.22 31.35 -40.94
CA LYS A 38 6.18 30.42 -39.79
C LYS A 38 5.11 30.90 -38.81
N LYS A 39 4.22 29.99 -38.39
CA LYS A 39 3.22 30.28 -37.37
C LYS A 39 3.90 30.42 -36.00
N LEU A 40 3.66 31.55 -35.34
CA LEU A 40 4.08 31.75 -33.96
C LEU A 40 3.03 31.10 -33.05
N VAL A 41 3.39 29.98 -32.43
CA VAL A 41 2.54 29.31 -31.44
C VAL A 41 2.88 29.91 -30.08
N LEU A 42 2.07 30.85 -29.62
CA LEU A 42 2.13 31.33 -28.25
C LEU A 42 1.58 30.23 -27.35
N VAL A 43 2.36 29.84 -26.33
CA VAL A 43 1.83 29.07 -25.21
C VAL A 43 0.75 29.94 -24.60
N SER A 44 -0.49 29.48 -24.59
CA SER A 44 -1.59 30.19 -23.97
C SER A 44 -1.26 30.36 -22.48
N GLN A 45 -0.78 31.54 -22.11
CA GLN A 45 -0.72 31.96 -20.73
C GLN A 45 -2.15 31.97 -20.24
N LEU A 46 -2.40 31.24 -19.13
CA LEU A 46 -3.68 31.04 -18.44
C LEU A 46 -4.73 32.06 -18.89
N LYS A 47 -5.50 31.72 -19.94
CA LYS A 47 -6.55 32.62 -20.42
C LYS A 47 -7.51 32.85 -19.27
N ASP A 48 -7.96 34.10 -19.16
CA ASP A 48 -8.91 34.54 -18.15
C ASP A 48 -10.02 33.51 -17.94
N ASN A 49 -10.35 33.36 -16.66
CA ASN A 49 -11.15 32.33 -16.00
C ASN A 49 -12.59 32.14 -16.52
N GLU A 50 -12.91 32.60 -17.73
CA GLU A 50 -14.21 32.53 -18.38
C GLU A 50 -14.38 31.27 -19.23
N VAL A 51 -13.30 30.65 -19.72
CA VAL A 51 -13.42 29.41 -20.53
C VAL A 51 -13.68 28.18 -19.65
N SER A 52 -13.29 28.19 -18.37
CA SER A 52 -13.64 27.12 -17.41
C SER A 52 -15.10 27.23 -16.92
N ALA A 53 -15.75 28.39 -17.10
CA ALA A 53 -17.19 28.54 -16.86
C ALA A 53 -18.07 27.79 -17.88
N LYS A 54 -17.48 27.19 -18.93
CA LYS A 54 -18.22 26.33 -19.87
C LYS A 54 -18.43 24.89 -19.37
N ALA A 55 -17.82 24.50 -18.25
CA ALA A 55 -18.14 23.27 -17.54
C ALA A 55 -18.71 23.65 -16.17
N ALA A 56 -20.01 23.93 -16.10
CA ALA A 56 -20.71 24.27 -14.86
C ALA A 56 -20.62 23.18 -13.75
N ASP A 57 -19.92 22.07 -14.02
CA ASP A 57 -19.81 20.87 -13.19
C ASP A 57 -18.35 20.53 -12.80
N GLU A 58 -17.35 21.30 -13.25
CA GLU A 58 -15.96 21.09 -12.82
C GLU A 58 -15.71 21.83 -11.49
N PRO A 59 -15.41 21.12 -10.40
CA PRO A 59 -15.33 21.74 -9.09
C PRO A 59 -14.01 22.50 -8.99
N LEU A 60 -14.14 23.81 -8.82
CA LEU A 60 -13.02 24.71 -8.67
C LEU A 60 -12.76 25.04 -7.20
N THR A 61 -11.50 25.20 -6.83
CA THR A 61 -11.15 25.75 -5.52
C THR A 61 -11.56 27.22 -5.38
N LYS A 62 -11.47 27.79 -4.17
CA LYS A 62 -11.65 29.25 -3.94
C LYS A 62 -10.73 30.11 -4.82
N ARG A 63 -9.59 29.58 -5.25
CA ARG A 63 -8.64 30.21 -6.17
C ARG A 63 -8.91 29.86 -7.64
N LYS A 64 -10.07 29.29 -7.95
CA LYS A 64 -10.51 28.86 -9.28
C LYS A 64 -9.56 27.86 -9.97
N GLN A 65 -8.96 26.96 -9.20
CA GLN A 65 -8.06 25.92 -9.74
C GLN A 65 -8.79 24.58 -9.88
N SER A 66 -8.58 23.91 -11.02
CA SER A 66 -9.04 22.55 -11.30
C SER A 66 -8.23 21.51 -10.50
N ILE A 67 -8.74 20.27 -10.42
CA ILE A 67 -8.01 19.15 -9.81
C ILE A 67 -6.69 18.90 -10.53
N GLU A 68 -6.66 19.01 -11.86
CA GLU A 68 -5.46 18.80 -12.66
C GLU A 68 -4.39 19.85 -12.36
N ASP A 69 -4.78 21.12 -12.25
CA ASP A 69 -3.84 22.20 -11.93
C ASP A 69 -3.26 22.05 -10.53
N ILE A 70 -4.08 21.63 -9.57
CA ILE A 70 -3.63 21.32 -8.21
C ILE A 70 -2.64 20.15 -8.25
N CYS A 71 -2.94 19.07 -8.99
CA CYS A 71 -2.04 17.93 -9.14
C CYS A 71 -0.68 18.33 -9.75
N ARG A 72 -0.67 19.26 -10.71
CA ARG A 72 0.57 19.86 -11.25
C ARG A 72 1.32 20.64 -10.17
N GLN A 73 0.62 21.50 -9.41
CA GLN A 73 1.22 22.33 -8.35
C GLN A 73 1.77 21.52 -7.16
N LEU A 74 1.17 20.38 -6.83
CA LEU A 74 1.73 19.43 -5.84
C LEU A 74 3.13 18.94 -6.22
N GLY A 75 3.58 19.14 -7.46
CA GLY A 75 4.87 18.68 -7.99
C GLY A 75 5.88 19.78 -8.15
N HIS A 76 5.48 20.99 -7.80
CA HIS A 76 6.30 22.16 -7.96
C HIS A 76 7.49 22.11 -6.99
N TYR A 77 8.65 22.59 -7.42
CA TYR A 77 9.88 22.61 -6.60
C TYR A 77 9.71 23.49 -5.35
N SER A 78 8.91 24.56 -5.44
CA SER A 78 8.63 25.44 -4.31
C SER A 78 7.73 24.78 -3.26
N LYS A 79 8.22 24.73 -2.02
CA LYS A 79 7.51 24.20 -0.85
C LYS A 79 6.22 24.97 -0.56
N SER A 80 6.21 26.29 -0.78
CA SER A 80 5.03 27.12 -0.54
C SER A 80 3.90 26.76 -1.50
N VAL A 81 4.23 26.57 -2.78
CA VAL A 81 3.27 26.17 -3.81
C VAL A 81 2.69 24.80 -3.51
N ARG A 82 3.52 23.81 -3.11
CA ARG A 82 3.01 22.47 -2.73
C ARG A 82 2.07 22.51 -1.53
N ARG A 83 2.41 23.30 -0.50
CA ARG A 83 1.58 23.47 0.69
C ARG A 83 0.22 24.09 0.36
N ASP A 84 0.23 25.17 -0.42
CA ASP A 84 -1.01 25.83 -0.85
C ASP A 84 -1.88 24.89 -1.70
N ALA A 85 -1.26 24.09 -2.57
CA ALA A 85 -1.94 23.06 -3.34
C ALA A 85 -2.54 21.96 -2.46
N LEU A 86 -1.85 21.50 -1.40
CA LEU A 86 -2.40 20.53 -0.44
C LEU A 86 -3.63 21.09 0.30
N ILE A 87 -3.57 22.36 0.72
CA ILE A 87 -4.70 23.03 1.37
C ILE A 87 -5.88 23.16 0.41
N GLY A 88 -5.61 23.58 -0.84
CA GLY A 88 -6.61 23.67 -1.91
C GLY A 88 -7.24 22.31 -2.20
N LEU A 89 -6.44 21.24 -2.29
CA LEU A 89 -6.94 19.89 -2.52
C LEU A 89 -7.82 19.41 -1.37
N LYS A 90 -7.40 19.63 -0.11
CA LYS A 90 -8.22 19.30 1.06
C LYS A 90 -9.53 20.05 1.06
N GLN A 91 -9.53 21.34 0.72
CA GLN A 91 -10.76 22.11 0.64
C GLN A 91 -11.72 21.53 -0.40
N LEU A 92 -11.20 21.18 -1.58
CA LEU A 92 -11.99 20.66 -2.70
C LEU A 92 -12.60 19.28 -2.42
N LEU A 93 -11.79 18.37 -1.89
CA LEU A 93 -12.23 17.03 -1.56
C LEU A 93 -13.15 17.00 -0.33
N SER A 94 -13.03 17.96 0.59
CA SER A 94 -13.99 18.13 1.69
C SER A 94 -15.36 18.64 1.20
N SER A 95 -15.40 19.49 0.17
CA SER A 95 -16.68 20.01 -0.35
C SER A 95 -17.39 19.02 -1.27
N ARG A 96 -16.64 18.23 -2.04
CA ARG A 96 -17.21 17.23 -2.96
C ARG A 96 -16.42 15.91 -2.87
N PRO A 97 -16.77 15.02 -1.92
CA PRO A 97 -16.06 13.75 -1.74
C PRO A 97 -16.23 12.78 -2.92
N ASP A 98 -17.31 12.90 -3.68
CA ASP A 98 -17.63 12.05 -4.84
C ASP A 98 -16.52 12.08 -5.92
N PHE A 99 -15.81 13.20 -6.04
CA PHE A 99 -14.75 13.38 -7.04
C PHE A 99 -13.53 12.51 -6.80
N VAL A 100 -13.33 12.03 -5.57
CA VAL A 100 -12.22 11.12 -5.26
C VAL A 100 -12.25 9.94 -6.22
N HIS A 101 -13.40 9.24 -6.33
CA HIS A 101 -13.55 8.04 -7.16
C HIS A 101 -13.18 8.28 -8.64
N SER A 102 -13.67 9.39 -9.21
CA SER A 102 -13.43 9.76 -10.61
C SER A 102 -11.98 10.17 -10.91
N HIS A 103 -11.26 10.73 -9.94
CA HIS A 103 -9.93 11.33 -10.15
C HIS A 103 -8.78 10.57 -9.46
N LEU A 104 -9.00 9.36 -8.91
CA LEU A 104 -7.94 8.61 -8.23
C LEU A 104 -6.68 8.40 -9.07
N ARG A 105 -6.84 8.24 -10.39
CA ARG A 105 -5.74 8.06 -11.34
C ARG A 105 -4.75 9.24 -11.33
N SER A 106 -5.21 10.47 -11.19
CA SER A 106 -4.37 11.67 -11.11
C SER A 106 -3.98 12.00 -9.66
N LEU A 107 -4.90 11.79 -8.72
CA LEU A 107 -4.70 12.12 -7.31
C LEU A 107 -3.66 11.23 -6.63
N ILE A 108 -3.73 9.90 -6.77
CA ILE A 108 -2.80 8.99 -6.05
C ILE A 108 -1.34 9.31 -6.40
N PRO A 109 -0.91 9.41 -7.67
CA PRO A 109 0.48 9.72 -7.99
C PRO A 109 0.91 11.11 -7.50
N ALA A 110 0.03 12.11 -7.60
CA ALA A 110 0.33 13.49 -7.22
C ALA A 110 0.50 13.67 -5.71
N VAL A 111 -0.27 12.92 -4.91
CA VAL A 111 -0.25 12.97 -3.44
C VAL A 111 0.77 11.99 -2.87
N ALA A 112 0.88 10.76 -3.40
CA ALA A 112 1.77 9.71 -2.88
C ALA A 112 3.26 10.10 -2.97
N ARG A 113 3.66 10.87 -3.97
CA ARG A 113 5.04 11.39 -4.05
C ARG A 113 5.44 12.29 -2.88
N LEU A 114 4.46 12.93 -2.22
CA LEU A 114 4.70 13.82 -1.09
C LEU A 114 4.92 13.07 0.22
N ILE A 115 4.65 11.76 0.27
CA ILE A 115 4.89 10.93 1.46
C ILE A 115 6.37 10.94 1.83
N SER A 116 7.27 10.95 0.84
CA SER A 116 8.73 11.00 1.05
C SER A 116 9.30 12.43 1.15
N ASP A 117 8.47 13.48 1.15
CA ASP A 117 8.95 14.87 1.18
C ASP A 117 9.26 15.28 2.63
N ASN A 118 10.56 15.39 2.93
CA ASN A 118 11.11 15.78 4.25
C ASN A 118 11.01 17.28 4.54
N THR A 119 10.48 18.08 3.61
CA THR A 119 10.36 19.53 3.76
C THR A 119 9.00 19.97 4.29
N ASN A 120 8.12 19.01 4.54
CA ASN A 120 6.80 19.20 5.11
C ASN A 120 6.87 19.63 6.59
N THR A 121 5.95 20.50 6.99
CA THR A 121 5.72 20.83 8.40
C THR A 121 4.70 19.88 8.99
N ASP A 122 4.58 19.80 10.32
CA ASP A 122 3.61 18.91 10.98
C ASP A 122 2.17 19.14 10.50
N ALA A 123 1.80 20.39 10.23
CA ALA A 123 0.50 20.74 9.70
C ALA A 123 0.28 20.23 8.26
N THR A 124 1.30 20.29 7.39
CA THR A 124 1.19 19.76 6.02
C THR A 124 1.19 18.24 6.02
N THR A 125 1.99 17.62 6.89
CA THR A 125 1.99 16.18 7.14
C THR A 125 0.63 15.67 7.62
N ALA A 126 -0.02 16.37 8.56
CA ALA A 126 -1.36 16.04 9.03
C ALA A 126 -2.42 16.19 7.92
N THR A 127 -2.29 17.23 7.09
CA THR A 127 -3.16 17.47 5.92
C THR A 127 -2.99 16.36 4.88
N LEU A 128 -1.76 16.00 4.55
CA LEU A 128 -1.42 14.91 3.64
C LEU A 128 -1.98 13.57 4.13
N ARG A 129 -1.81 13.25 5.42
CA ARG A 129 -2.38 12.06 6.03
C ARG A 129 -3.91 12.03 5.92
N ALA A 130 -4.59 13.14 6.22
CA ALA A 130 -6.05 13.22 6.12
C ALA A 130 -6.55 13.04 4.68
N LEU A 131 -5.84 13.62 3.71
CA LEU A 131 -6.13 13.45 2.28
C LEU A 131 -5.98 11.99 1.84
N LEU A 132 -4.85 11.35 2.18
CA LEU A 132 -4.63 9.94 1.88
C LEU A 132 -5.68 9.05 2.54
N GLN A 133 -6.07 9.34 3.80
CA GLN A 133 -7.14 8.64 4.48
C GLN A 133 -8.47 8.76 3.73
N GLN A 134 -8.80 9.95 3.24
CA GLN A 134 -10.03 10.17 2.46
C GLN A 134 -9.97 9.45 1.11
N MET A 135 -8.83 9.49 0.43
CA MET A 135 -8.62 8.81 -0.85
C MET A 135 -8.67 7.28 -0.72
N CYS A 136 -8.26 6.74 0.43
CA CYS A 136 -8.29 5.31 0.74
C CYS A 136 -9.61 4.86 1.41
N ARG A 137 -10.70 5.64 1.35
CA ARG A 137 -12.05 5.21 1.79
C ARG A 137 -12.90 4.63 0.65
N VAL A 138 -12.37 4.65 -0.58
CA VAL A 138 -13.02 4.06 -1.76
C VAL A 138 -13.10 2.52 -1.63
N PRO A 139 -14.01 1.84 -2.36
CA PRO A 139 -14.07 0.39 -2.34
C PRO A 139 -12.80 -0.26 -2.93
N VAL A 140 -12.56 -1.49 -2.52
CA VAL A 140 -11.37 -2.30 -2.86
C VAL A 140 -11.13 -2.33 -4.37
N ASP A 141 -12.19 -2.55 -5.17
CA ASP A 141 -12.09 -2.70 -6.63
C ASP A 141 -11.54 -1.44 -7.32
N VAL A 142 -11.89 -0.27 -6.80
CA VAL A 142 -11.45 1.02 -7.35
C VAL A 142 -10.03 1.34 -6.90
N LEU A 143 -9.65 0.97 -5.66
CA LEU A 143 -8.29 1.23 -5.16
C LEU A 143 -7.26 0.25 -5.74
N ARG A 144 -7.66 -0.99 -6.02
CA ARG A 144 -6.80 -2.10 -6.48
C ARG A 144 -5.81 -1.71 -7.59
N PRO A 145 -6.19 -1.06 -8.70
CA PRO A 145 -5.23 -0.68 -9.75
C PRO A 145 -4.21 0.37 -9.31
N HIS A 146 -4.52 1.19 -8.30
CA HIS A 146 -3.64 2.25 -7.80
C HIS A 146 -2.81 1.82 -6.58
N PHE A 147 -3.20 0.71 -5.95
CA PHE A 147 -2.59 0.20 -4.72
C PHE A 147 -1.08 -0.08 -4.84
N PRO A 148 -0.55 -0.72 -5.90
CA PRO A 148 0.88 -0.97 -6.02
C PRO A 148 1.71 0.32 -5.98
N LEU A 149 1.29 1.36 -6.71
CA LEU A 149 1.98 2.64 -6.72
C LEU A 149 2.00 3.29 -5.34
N LEU A 150 0.86 3.29 -4.64
CA LEU A 150 0.76 3.82 -3.29
C LEU A 150 1.69 3.07 -2.33
N VAL A 151 1.68 1.73 -2.36
CA VAL A 151 2.54 0.89 -1.53
C VAL A 151 4.01 1.14 -1.83
N THR A 152 4.43 1.25 -3.09
CA THR A 152 5.83 1.56 -3.44
C THR A 152 6.29 2.89 -2.82
N HIS A 153 5.45 3.93 -2.85
CA HIS A 153 5.77 5.20 -2.20
C HIS A 153 5.86 5.08 -0.67
N ILE A 154 4.98 4.31 -0.05
CA ILE A 154 5.01 4.03 1.40
C ILE A 154 6.30 3.25 1.75
N LEU A 155 6.61 2.18 1.03
CA LEU A 155 7.81 1.36 1.27
C LEU A 155 9.09 2.18 1.13
N ARG A 156 9.18 3.03 0.08
CA ARG A 156 10.28 3.98 -0.08
C ARG A 156 10.40 4.90 1.14
N ALA A 157 9.29 5.46 1.60
CA ALA A 157 9.28 6.40 2.71
C ALA A 157 9.55 5.74 4.07
N LEU A 158 9.22 4.46 4.26
CA LEU A 158 9.62 3.67 5.44
C LEU A 158 11.15 3.51 5.55
N SER A 159 11.86 3.49 4.42
CA SER A 159 13.33 3.39 4.36
C SER A 159 14.05 4.75 4.45
N HIS A 160 13.29 5.84 4.57
CA HIS A 160 13.81 7.21 4.55
C HIS A 160 14.72 7.51 5.75
N MET A 161 15.72 8.37 5.56
CA MET A 161 16.71 8.71 6.60
C MET A 161 16.10 9.52 7.74
N GLU A 162 15.15 10.39 7.41
CA GLU A 162 14.49 11.28 8.36
C GLU A 162 13.30 10.56 9.04
N ILE A 163 13.17 10.75 10.36
CA ILE A 163 12.25 9.97 11.21
C ILE A 163 10.79 10.40 11.11
N SER A 164 10.49 11.69 10.88
CA SER A 164 9.12 12.17 10.73
C SER A 164 8.45 11.60 9.47
N VAL A 165 9.20 11.46 8.37
CA VAL A 165 8.77 10.78 7.14
C VAL A 165 8.49 9.30 7.41
N ARG A 166 9.35 8.61 8.18
CA ARG A 166 9.09 7.22 8.57
C ARG A 166 7.82 7.10 9.42
N ASN A 167 7.64 7.96 10.41
CA ASN A 167 6.46 7.98 11.28
C ASN A 167 5.17 8.28 10.50
N LEU A 168 5.20 9.23 9.56
CA LEU A 168 4.10 9.49 8.64
C LEU A 168 3.74 8.24 7.83
N SER A 169 4.76 7.57 7.28
CA SER A 169 4.58 6.38 6.45
C SER A 169 3.96 5.22 7.23
N ILE A 170 4.35 5.05 8.49
CA ILE A 170 3.77 4.06 9.41
C ILE A 170 2.32 4.40 9.71
N SER A 171 2.01 5.66 9.96
CA SER A 171 0.63 6.10 10.20
C SER A 171 -0.26 5.83 8.97
N ILE A 172 0.21 6.16 7.76
CA ILE A 172 -0.50 5.88 6.51
C ILE A 172 -0.66 4.36 6.31
N LEU A 173 0.39 3.57 6.56
CA LEU A 173 0.34 2.11 6.46
C LEU A 173 -0.68 1.51 7.45
N SER A 174 -0.74 2.01 8.68
CA SER A 174 -1.74 1.61 9.68
C SER A 174 -3.16 1.82 9.16
N GLN A 175 -3.43 2.99 8.58
CA GLN A 175 -4.73 3.32 7.98
C GLN A 175 -5.07 2.41 6.80
N LEU A 176 -4.08 2.06 5.99
CA LEU A 176 -4.26 1.18 4.85
C LEU A 176 -4.55 -0.27 5.29
N LEU A 177 -3.85 -0.77 6.31
CA LEU A 177 -4.12 -2.09 6.91
C LEU A 177 -5.50 -2.18 7.55
N GLN A 178 -5.99 -1.08 8.12
CA GLN A 178 -7.31 -1.02 8.72
C GLN A 178 -8.44 -0.95 7.67
N SER A 179 -8.25 -0.15 6.62
CA SER A 179 -9.27 0.08 5.58
C SER A 179 -9.30 -1.02 4.52
N HIS A 180 -8.14 -1.50 4.09
CA HIS A 180 -7.97 -2.40 2.93
C HIS A 180 -7.08 -3.62 3.26
N PRO A 181 -7.46 -4.45 4.24
CA PRO A 181 -6.63 -5.57 4.67
C PRO A 181 -6.39 -6.64 3.60
N SER A 182 -7.34 -6.89 2.70
CA SER A 182 -7.18 -7.85 1.58
C SER A 182 -6.05 -7.44 0.64
N LEU A 183 -6.00 -6.17 0.26
CA LEU A 183 -4.98 -5.65 -0.64
C LEU A 183 -3.60 -5.75 0.00
N CYS A 184 -3.48 -5.37 1.28
CA CYS A 184 -2.24 -5.50 2.04
C CYS A 184 -1.79 -6.95 2.19
N ARG A 185 -2.72 -7.91 2.29
CA ARG A 185 -2.39 -9.34 2.33
C ARG A 185 -1.85 -9.85 1.00
N GLY A 186 -2.40 -9.40 -0.12
CA GLY A 186 -1.99 -9.84 -1.46
C GLY A 186 -0.59 -9.39 -1.86
N THR A 187 -0.04 -8.37 -1.20
CA THR A 187 1.31 -7.86 -1.50
C THR A 187 2.37 -8.52 -0.61
N ALA A 188 3.04 -9.55 -1.14
CA ALA A 188 4.10 -10.27 -0.43
C ALA A 188 5.26 -9.34 -0.01
N ASP A 189 5.65 -8.40 -0.87
CA ASP A 189 6.74 -7.47 -0.61
C ASP A 189 6.52 -6.65 0.66
N LEU A 190 5.28 -6.20 0.89
CA LEU A 190 4.92 -5.37 2.03
C LEU A 190 5.27 -6.09 3.35
N PHE A 191 5.06 -7.41 3.41
CA PHE A 191 5.40 -8.20 4.59
C PHE A 191 6.91 -8.29 4.81
N THR A 192 7.65 -8.66 3.78
CA THR A 192 9.11 -8.80 3.86
C THR A 192 9.76 -7.47 4.23
N TYR A 193 9.33 -6.37 3.62
CA TYR A 193 9.82 -5.04 3.96
C TYR A 193 9.49 -4.62 5.39
N PHE A 194 8.27 -4.90 5.86
CA PHE A 194 7.88 -4.54 7.23
C PHE A 194 8.70 -5.31 8.27
N VAL A 195 8.89 -6.62 8.09
CA VAL A 195 9.74 -7.43 8.98
C VAL A 195 11.19 -6.94 8.94
N ASN A 196 11.73 -6.64 7.75
CA ASN A 196 13.08 -6.10 7.61
C ASN A 196 13.23 -4.73 8.28
N LEU A 197 12.21 -3.88 8.23
CA LEU A 197 12.19 -2.59 8.92
C LEU A 197 12.26 -2.77 10.45
N LEU A 198 11.48 -3.70 11.01
CA LEU A 198 11.48 -3.98 12.45
C LEU A 198 12.83 -4.53 12.94
N SER A 199 13.50 -5.32 12.10
CA SER A 199 14.83 -5.89 12.38
C SER A 199 15.99 -4.93 12.07
N SER A 200 15.74 -3.81 11.38
CA SER A 200 16.76 -2.86 10.96
C SER A 200 17.14 -1.87 12.06
N SER A 201 18.34 -1.29 11.98
CA SER A 201 18.79 -0.19 12.84
C SER A 201 17.95 1.08 12.68
N LYS A 202 17.23 1.24 11.56
CA LYS A 202 16.38 2.41 11.27
C LYS A 202 14.97 2.30 11.83
N ARG A 203 14.70 1.26 12.63
CA ARG A 203 13.39 1.00 13.22
C ARG A 203 12.89 2.17 14.08
N PRO A 204 11.59 2.46 14.07
CA PRO A 204 10.98 3.44 14.97
C PRO A 204 11.10 2.99 16.44
N ASN A 205 11.00 3.95 17.35
CA ASN A 205 10.86 3.64 18.77
C ASN A 205 9.51 2.98 19.03
N TRP A 206 9.43 2.11 20.05
CA TRP A 206 8.18 1.41 20.39
C TRP A 206 7.03 2.36 20.76
N ASN A 207 7.35 3.54 21.29
CA ASN A 207 6.40 4.59 21.69
C ASN A 207 6.08 5.59 20.55
N SER A 208 6.56 5.35 19.33
CA SER A 208 6.22 6.19 18.18
C SER A 208 4.72 6.09 17.84
N PRO A 209 4.11 7.19 17.36
CA PRO A 209 2.67 7.24 17.14
C PRO A 209 2.25 6.19 16.11
N HIS A 210 1.15 5.49 16.39
CA HIS A 210 0.56 4.43 15.56
C HIS A 210 1.46 3.20 15.30
N PHE A 211 2.68 3.12 15.83
CA PHE A 211 3.59 2.01 15.53
C PHE A 211 3.09 0.66 16.06
N LEU A 212 2.75 0.59 17.35
CA LEU A 212 2.19 -0.63 17.95
C LEU A 212 0.83 -0.99 17.34
N GLU A 213 -0.01 -0.01 17.05
CA GLU A 213 -1.27 -0.21 16.34
C GLU A 213 -1.05 -0.82 14.94
N THR A 214 -0.04 -0.32 14.22
CA THR A 214 0.33 -0.82 12.89
C THR A 214 0.73 -2.30 12.96
N ILE A 215 1.54 -2.69 13.96
CA ILE A 215 1.92 -4.08 14.18
C ILE A 215 0.66 -4.94 14.42
N GLY A 216 -0.28 -4.47 15.25
CA GLY A 216 -1.55 -5.17 15.49
C GLY A 216 -2.41 -5.30 14.22
N HIS A 217 -2.61 -4.20 13.48
CA HIS A 217 -3.35 -4.21 12.22
C HIS A 217 -2.72 -5.17 11.21
N PHE A 218 -1.38 -5.21 11.18
CA PHE A 218 -0.62 -6.09 10.33
C PHE A 218 -0.83 -7.58 10.66
N ILE A 219 -0.77 -7.96 11.94
CA ILE A 219 -1.04 -9.33 12.39
C ILE A 219 -2.48 -9.73 12.04
N LYS A 220 -3.44 -8.83 12.29
CA LYS A 220 -4.85 -9.06 11.97
C LYS A 220 -5.08 -9.29 10.48
N ALA A 221 -4.52 -8.41 9.65
CA ALA A 221 -4.63 -8.47 8.19
C ALA A 221 -3.99 -9.73 7.61
N ARG A 222 -2.81 -10.12 8.10
CA ARG A 222 -2.03 -11.25 7.57
C ARG A 222 -2.52 -12.61 8.07
N PHE A 223 -2.82 -12.75 9.37
CA PHE A 223 -3.03 -14.06 10.00
C PHE A 223 -4.47 -14.32 10.47
N LEU A 224 -5.27 -13.29 10.77
CA LEU A 224 -6.56 -13.49 11.45
C LEU A 224 -7.79 -13.33 10.53
N GLN A 225 -7.69 -12.62 9.41
CA GLN A 225 -8.84 -12.33 8.54
C GLN A 225 -9.25 -13.45 7.56
N HIS A 226 -8.84 -14.70 7.79
CA HIS A 226 -9.14 -15.84 6.91
C HIS A 226 -10.64 -16.09 6.63
N LYS A 227 -11.54 -15.67 7.52
CA LYS A 227 -12.96 -16.07 7.48
C LYS A 227 -13.92 -15.07 6.81
N HIS A 228 -13.58 -13.78 6.76
CA HIS A 228 -14.58 -12.73 6.54
C HIS A 228 -14.64 -12.18 5.11
N GLN A 229 -13.65 -12.50 4.26
CA GLN A 229 -13.47 -11.78 2.99
C GLN A 229 -13.89 -12.58 1.75
N LEU A 230 -13.74 -13.91 1.75
CA LEU A 230 -14.39 -14.78 0.75
C LEU A 230 -15.90 -14.55 0.73
N CYS A 231 -16.49 -14.30 1.90
CA CYS A 231 -17.91 -13.98 2.04
C CYS A 231 -18.26 -12.60 1.45
N SER A 232 -17.45 -11.56 1.69
CA SER A 232 -17.75 -10.20 1.19
C SER A 232 -17.57 -10.07 -0.33
N GLU A 233 -16.51 -10.62 -0.91
CA GLU A 233 -16.28 -10.56 -2.36
C GLU A 233 -17.31 -11.39 -3.13
N TYR A 234 -17.70 -12.56 -2.60
CA TYR A 234 -18.74 -13.41 -3.18
C TYR A 234 -20.15 -12.79 -3.06
N LEU A 235 -20.54 -12.28 -1.88
CA LEU A 235 -21.83 -11.64 -1.67
C LEU A 235 -21.98 -10.35 -2.49
N GLN A 236 -20.89 -9.59 -2.67
CA GLN A 236 -20.88 -8.35 -3.44
C GLN A 236 -20.87 -8.62 -4.96
N ALA A 237 -20.15 -9.66 -5.42
CA ALA A 237 -20.20 -10.12 -6.81
C ALA A 237 -21.59 -10.66 -7.21
N HIS A 238 -22.35 -11.22 -6.26
CA HIS A 238 -23.68 -11.79 -6.51
C HIS A 238 -24.86 -10.95 -6.00
N GLN A 239 -24.63 -9.74 -5.48
CA GLN A 239 -25.66 -8.85 -4.91
C GLN A 239 -26.56 -9.53 -3.85
N LEU A 240 -26.00 -10.44 -3.05
CA LEU A 240 -26.75 -11.20 -2.05
C LEU A 240 -26.71 -10.47 -0.68
N ASN A 241 -27.88 -10.09 -0.16
CA ASN A 241 -28.05 -9.33 1.10
C ASN A 241 -28.20 -10.21 2.36
N THR A 242 -27.57 -11.38 2.41
CA THR A 242 -27.78 -12.33 3.52
C THR A 242 -26.47 -12.73 4.19
N THR A 243 -26.45 -12.77 5.53
CA THR A 243 -25.35 -13.31 6.32
C THR A 243 -25.26 -14.82 6.10
N VAL A 244 -24.41 -15.25 5.16
CA VAL A 244 -24.16 -16.67 4.95
C VAL A 244 -23.16 -17.15 5.99
N GLU A 245 -23.65 -17.94 6.96
CA GLU A 245 -22.79 -18.73 7.84
C GLU A 245 -22.18 -19.88 7.03
N PHE A 246 -20.91 -19.75 6.68
CA PHE A 246 -20.16 -20.86 6.09
C PHE A 246 -19.69 -21.81 7.19
N ASN A 247 -20.35 -22.96 7.31
CA ASN A 247 -19.80 -24.12 8.00
C ASN A 247 -18.63 -24.66 7.19
N THR A 248 -17.40 -24.45 7.66
CA THR A 248 -16.22 -25.17 7.14
C THR A 248 -16.38 -26.65 7.46
N ILE A 249 -16.74 -27.45 6.46
CA ILE A 249 -16.73 -28.91 6.53
C ILE A 249 -15.31 -29.36 6.16
N GLU A 250 -14.63 -30.08 7.06
CA GLU A 250 -13.31 -30.66 6.79
C GLU A 250 -13.48 -31.86 5.86
N ALA A 251 -13.01 -31.73 4.61
CA ALA A 251 -12.94 -32.82 3.65
C ALA A 251 -11.67 -33.63 3.90
N ASN A 252 -11.80 -34.88 4.34
CA ASN A 252 -10.66 -35.79 4.28
C ASN A 252 -10.70 -36.52 2.92
N LEU A 253 -9.70 -36.26 2.08
CA LEU A 253 -9.57 -36.92 0.78
C LEU A 253 -8.69 -38.15 0.98
N ASN A 254 -9.32 -39.33 1.03
CA ASN A 254 -8.55 -40.56 1.08
C ASN A 254 -8.05 -40.88 -0.33
N LEU A 255 -6.79 -40.54 -0.59
CA LEU A 255 -6.13 -40.69 -1.90
C LEU A 255 -6.00 -42.15 -2.35
N GLU A 256 -6.11 -43.11 -1.42
CA GLU A 256 -6.05 -44.54 -1.72
C GLU A 256 -7.39 -45.08 -2.29
N ASP A 257 -8.53 -44.55 -1.83
CA ASP A 257 -9.86 -45.02 -2.23
C ASP A 257 -10.59 -44.09 -3.23
N GLY A 258 -10.03 -42.90 -3.50
CA GLY A 258 -10.64 -41.89 -4.39
C GLY A 258 -11.98 -41.35 -3.90
N LYS A 259 -12.33 -41.54 -2.62
CA LYS A 259 -13.61 -41.12 -2.03
C LYS A 259 -13.46 -39.83 -1.24
N VAL A 260 -14.34 -38.87 -1.52
CA VAL A 260 -14.53 -37.64 -0.73
C VAL A 260 -15.49 -37.95 0.42
N ASP A 261 -15.23 -37.39 1.60
CA ASP A 261 -16.09 -37.55 2.78
C ASP A 261 -17.56 -37.22 2.45
N ARG A 262 -18.50 -38.06 2.90
CA ARG A 262 -19.92 -38.07 2.48
C ARG A 262 -20.67 -36.77 2.82
N ALA A 263 -20.09 -35.93 3.68
CA ALA A 263 -20.64 -34.64 4.08
C ALA A 263 -20.51 -33.55 3.00
N ILE A 264 -19.80 -33.81 1.88
CA ILE A 264 -19.50 -32.78 0.87
C ILE A 264 -20.22 -33.11 -0.43
N ASN A 265 -21.31 -32.40 -0.67
CA ASN A 265 -22.06 -32.49 -1.92
C ASN A 265 -21.46 -31.52 -2.96
N LEU A 266 -20.51 -32.01 -3.76
CA LEU A 266 -19.85 -31.23 -4.81
C LEU A 266 -20.82 -30.69 -5.87
N LEU A 267 -21.93 -31.39 -6.14
CA LEU A 267 -22.94 -30.94 -7.10
C LEU A 267 -23.67 -29.67 -6.65
N GLU A 268 -23.83 -29.49 -5.34
CA GLU A 268 -24.46 -28.29 -4.77
C GLU A 268 -23.49 -27.09 -4.80
N ILE A 269 -22.20 -27.36 -4.59
CA ILE A 269 -21.13 -26.35 -4.60
C ILE A 269 -20.95 -25.72 -5.99
N TYR A 270 -21.00 -26.54 -7.06
CA TYR A 270 -20.84 -26.05 -8.45
C TYR A 270 -22.16 -25.73 -9.15
N ARG A 271 -23.29 -25.75 -8.43
CA ARG A 271 -24.60 -25.49 -9.03
C ARG A 271 -24.72 -24.08 -9.62
N ASN A 272 -24.02 -23.11 -9.01
CA ASN A 272 -24.07 -21.68 -9.36
C ASN A 272 -22.69 -21.10 -9.73
N SER A 273 -21.67 -21.95 -9.90
CA SER A 273 -20.29 -21.53 -10.17
C SER A 273 -19.71 -22.39 -11.28
N ASP A 274 -19.12 -21.79 -12.29
CA ASP A 274 -18.46 -22.54 -13.38
C ASP A 274 -17.32 -23.38 -12.79
N PRO A 275 -17.36 -24.72 -12.90
CA PRO A 275 -16.32 -25.61 -12.37
C PRO A 275 -14.94 -25.40 -12.99
N PHE A 276 -14.85 -24.66 -14.10
CA PHE A 276 -13.60 -24.33 -14.78
C PHE A 276 -13.20 -22.85 -14.66
N TYR A 277 -13.94 -22.04 -13.88
CA TYR A 277 -13.50 -20.70 -13.51
C TYR A 277 -12.42 -20.78 -12.42
N LEU A 278 -11.25 -21.24 -12.84
CA LEU A 278 -10.03 -21.14 -12.05
C LEU A 278 -9.62 -19.67 -12.07
N PRO A 279 -9.62 -18.94 -10.94
CA PRO A 279 -9.10 -17.58 -10.92
C PRO A 279 -7.68 -17.63 -11.48
N VAL A 280 -7.41 -16.88 -12.55
CA VAL A 280 -6.09 -16.82 -13.17
C VAL A 280 -5.10 -16.46 -12.07
N LEU A 281 -4.33 -17.45 -11.63
CA LEU A 281 -3.26 -17.30 -10.67
C LEU A 281 -2.12 -16.60 -11.39
N THR A 282 -2.24 -15.30 -11.62
CA THR A 282 -1.05 -14.47 -11.82
C THR A 282 -0.16 -14.70 -10.61
N SER A 283 1.16 -14.85 -10.82
CA SER A 283 2.18 -15.39 -9.91
C SER A 283 2.34 -14.73 -8.51
N THR A 284 1.38 -13.92 -8.09
CA THR A 284 1.21 -13.34 -6.75
C THR A 284 -0.05 -13.95 -6.11
N SER A 285 0.06 -15.19 -5.65
CA SER A 285 -1.06 -15.91 -5.02
C SER A 285 -1.57 -15.15 -3.78
N SER A 286 -2.87 -14.83 -3.77
CA SER A 286 -3.58 -14.22 -2.64
C SER A 286 -3.82 -15.20 -1.47
N ALA A 287 -3.56 -16.49 -1.69
CA ALA A 287 -3.55 -17.51 -0.65
C ALA A 287 -2.10 -17.82 -0.26
N LEU A 288 -1.70 -17.37 0.94
CA LEU A 288 -0.42 -17.77 1.53
C LEU A 288 -0.44 -19.27 1.79
N SER A 289 0.62 -19.95 1.38
CA SER A 289 0.77 -21.36 1.73
C SER A 289 0.83 -21.51 3.27
N PRO A 290 0.34 -22.62 3.83
CA PRO A 290 0.45 -22.90 5.27
C PRO A 290 1.89 -22.82 5.79
N PHE A 291 2.89 -23.15 4.95
CA PHE A 291 4.32 -23.08 5.24
C PHE A 291 4.88 -21.66 5.21
N GLU A 292 4.52 -20.83 4.24
CA GLU A 292 4.89 -19.40 4.28
C GLU A 292 4.29 -18.72 5.51
N CYS A 293 3.11 -19.16 5.96
CA CYS A 293 2.50 -18.68 7.19
C CYS A 293 3.32 -19.06 8.45
N THR A 294 4.07 -20.19 8.47
CA THR A 294 4.89 -20.59 9.64
C THR A 294 6.11 -19.70 9.78
N ALA A 295 6.85 -19.57 8.68
CA ALA A 295 8.09 -18.80 8.62
C ALA A 295 7.81 -17.31 8.86
N ASN A 296 6.77 -16.77 8.23
CA ASN A 296 6.35 -15.38 8.42
C ASN A 296 5.99 -15.09 9.88
N LEU A 297 5.24 -15.98 10.53
CA LEU A 297 4.84 -15.78 11.93
C LEU A 297 6.05 -15.84 12.88
N LEU A 298 7.00 -16.75 12.63
CA LEU A 298 8.25 -16.82 13.41
C LEU A 298 9.11 -15.57 13.20
N ALA A 299 9.34 -15.15 11.96
CA ALA A 299 10.12 -13.96 11.65
C ALA A 299 9.51 -12.69 12.28
N LEU A 300 8.18 -12.55 12.19
CA LEU A 300 7.47 -11.45 12.83
C LEU A 300 7.56 -11.54 14.37
N SER A 301 7.46 -12.74 14.95
CA SER A 301 7.57 -12.90 16.39
C SER A 301 8.95 -12.46 16.91
N GLN A 302 10.03 -12.85 16.22
CA GLN A 302 11.39 -12.45 16.57
C GLN A 302 11.58 -10.93 16.50
N ALA A 303 11.00 -10.30 15.48
CA ALA A 303 11.08 -8.86 15.29
C ALA A 303 10.25 -8.07 16.31
N VAL A 304 9.07 -8.57 16.72
CA VAL A 304 8.11 -7.83 17.56
C VAL A 304 8.34 -8.00 19.06
N THR A 305 8.81 -9.17 19.52
CA THR A 305 8.93 -9.46 20.96
C THR A 305 9.80 -8.46 21.75
N PRO A 306 10.90 -7.89 21.21
CA PRO A 306 11.67 -6.87 21.94
C PRO A 306 10.87 -5.60 22.20
N PHE A 307 10.05 -5.16 21.24
CA PHE A 307 9.22 -3.95 21.39
C PHE A 307 8.09 -4.16 22.38
N VAL A 308 7.46 -5.34 22.36
CA VAL A 308 6.42 -5.71 23.33
C VAL A 308 7.01 -5.77 24.74
N ALA A 309 8.19 -6.36 24.91
CA ALA A 309 8.88 -6.38 26.20
C ALA A 309 9.26 -4.99 26.69
N ALA A 310 9.81 -4.14 25.82
CA ALA A 310 10.14 -2.75 26.15
C ALA A 310 8.89 -1.96 26.55
N SER A 311 7.80 -2.06 25.77
CA SER A 311 6.52 -1.42 26.13
C SER A 311 5.97 -1.93 27.47
N ILE A 312 6.09 -3.22 27.78
CA ILE A 312 5.66 -3.75 29.07
C ILE A 312 6.53 -3.21 30.22
N MET A 313 7.83 -3.00 30.04
CA MET A 313 8.68 -2.51 31.14
C MET A 313 8.62 -0.99 31.30
N ASP A 314 8.66 -0.25 30.19
CA ASP A 314 8.92 1.19 30.16
C ASP A 314 7.63 2.04 30.16
N ASP A 315 6.47 1.47 29.80
CA ASP A 315 5.18 2.20 29.77
C ASP A 315 4.61 2.38 31.19
N THR A 316 5.12 3.36 31.92
CA THR A 316 4.66 3.72 33.28
C THR A 316 3.28 4.38 33.29
N SER A 317 2.92 5.09 32.21
CA SER A 317 1.65 5.80 32.08
C SER A 317 0.49 4.89 31.64
N GLY A 318 0.80 3.72 31.06
CA GLY A 318 -0.19 2.76 30.60
C GLY A 318 -0.88 3.16 29.29
N VAL A 319 -0.40 4.21 28.62
CA VAL A 319 -1.00 4.77 27.38
C VAL A 319 -0.93 3.75 26.24
N PHE A 320 0.11 2.92 26.19
CA PHE A 320 0.33 1.96 25.12
C PHE A 320 -0.08 0.54 25.50
N LEU A 321 -0.51 0.32 26.74
CA LEU A 321 -0.81 -0.99 27.28
C LEU A 321 -1.88 -1.74 26.47
N ASP A 322 -2.94 -1.07 26.03
CA ASP A 322 -4.02 -1.70 25.25
C ASP A 322 -3.54 -2.16 23.86
N SER A 323 -2.73 -1.34 23.19
CA SER A 323 -2.10 -1.69 21.91
C SER A 323 -1.15 -2.88 22.08
N THR A 324 -0.35 -2.88 23.13
CA THR A 324 0.57 -3.98 23.46
C THR A 324 -0.18 -5.27 23.77
N LEU A 325 -1.23 -5.23 24.60
CA LEU A 325 -2.06 -6.39 24.90
C LEU A 325 -2.81 -6.90 23.66
N SER A 326 -3.24 -6.01 22.77
CA SER A 326 -3.85 -6.37 21.48
C SER A 326 -2.89 -7.20 20.64
N ILE A 327 -1.64 -6.77 20.50
CA ILE A 327 -0.59 -7.52 19.78
C ILE A 327 -0.43 -8.93 20.38
N VAL A 328 -0.24 -9.02 21.69
CA VAL A 328 -0.02 -10.32 22.37
C VAL A 328 -1.19 -11.27 22.16
N ARG A 329 -2.43 -10.78 22.30
CA ARG A 329 -3.65 -11.59 22.10
C ARG A 329 -3.82 -12.01 20.65
N GLN A 330 -3.51 -11.13 19.70
CA GLN A 330 -3.59 -11.44 18.28
C GLN A 330 -2.57 -12.49 17.85
N PHE A 331 -1.33 -12.43 18.38
CA PHE A 331 -0.35 -13.51 18.20
C PHE A 331 -0.86 -14.84 18.77
N GLY A 332 -1.41 -14.85 19.99
CA GLY A 332 -1.99 -16.06 20.58
C GLY A 332 -3.08 -16.68 19.71
N LYS A 333 -4.01 -15.86 19.18
CA LYS A 333 -5.04 -16.31 18.23
C LYS A 333 -4.43 -16.81 16.91
N ALA A 334 -3.41 -16.13 16.40
CA ALA A 334 -2.74 -16.51 15.15
C ALA A 334 -2.05 -17.87 15.28
N VAL A 335 -1.49 -18.17 16.46
CA VAL A 335 -0.86 -19.47 16.79
C VAL A 335 -1.90 -20.58 16.95
N GLN A 336 -3.06 -20.29 17.57
CA GLN A 336 -4.14 -21.26 17.75
C GLN A 336 -4.86 -21.63 16.45
N ASN A 337 -4.99 -20.69 15.51
CA ASN A 337 -5.66 -20.91 14.23
C ASN A 337 -4.82 -21.69 13.19
N ARG A 338 -3.60 -22.15 13.55
CA ARG A 338 -2.71 -22.83 12.59
C ARG A 338 -3.05 -24.30 12.44
N ARG A 339 -2.92 -24.78 11.20
CA ARG A 339 -2.87 -26.21 10.87
C ARG A 339 -1.41 -26.57 10.58
N CYS A 340 -0.81 -27.45 11.39
CA CYS A 340 0.55 -27.95 11.19
C CYS A 340 0.63 -29.45 11.50
N SER A 341 1.58 -30.13 10.87
CA SER A 341 1.96 -31.52 11.17
C SER A 341 2.59 -31.63 12.57
N SER A 342 2.53 -32.81 13.20
CA SER A 342 2.90 -32.98 14.62
C SER A 342 4.37 -32.71 14.94
N THR A 343 5.29 -32.92 13.99
CA THR A 343 6.74 -32.73 14.16
C THR A 343 7.16 -31.29 13.93
N GLU A 344 6.57 -30.59 12.97
CA GLU A 344 6.81 -29.16 12.76
C GLU A 344 6.19 -28.32 13.88
N GLU A 345 5.08 -28.80 14.45
CA GLU A 345 4.40 -28.15 15.57
C GLU A 345 5.30 -28.04 16.81
N THR A 346 6.15 -29.03 17.09
CA THR A 346 7.04 -29.02 18.27
C THR A 346 8.23 -28.07 18.08
N GLN A 347 8.90 -28.12 16.94
CA GLN A 347 10.00 -27.20 16.63
C GLN A 347 9.51 -25.75 16.60
N PHE A 348 8.40 -25.49 15.91
CA PHE A 348 7.76 -24.17 15.87
C PHE A 348 7.43 -23.64 17.28
N LYS A 349 6.80 -24.46 18.14
CA LYS A 349 6.47 -24.05 19.52
C LYS A 349 7.71 -23.76 20.36
N ASN A 350 8.79 -24.53 20.18
CA ASN A 350 10.04 -24.29 20.89
C ASN A 350 10.69 -22.97 20.47
N THR A 351 10.82 -22.71 19.17
CA THR A 351 11.36 -21.45 18.64
C THR A 351 10.49 -20.25 19.01
N LEU A 352 9.16 -20.41 18.99
CA LEU A 352 8.28 -19.35 19.41
C LEU A 352 8.44 -19.06 20.91
N LYS A 353 8.60 -20.09 21.74
CA LYS A 353 8.84 -19.91 23.18
C LYS A 353 10.12 -19.12 23.43
N THR A 354 11.23 -19.45 22.77
CA THR A 354 12.50 -18.72 22.96
C THR A 354 12.36 -17.24 22.60
N HIS A 355 11.65 -16.90 21.52
CA HIS A 355 11.40 -15.49 21.16
C HIS A 355 10.59 -14.73 22.22
N TRP A 356 9.61 -15.40 22.84
CA TRP A 356 8.68 -14.78 23.80
C TRP A 356 9.15 -14.83 25.26
N GLU A 357 10.28 -15.48 25.58
CA GLU A 357 10.87 -15.51 26.92
C GLU A 357 11.17 -14.11 27.48
N VAL A 358 11.61 -13.18 26.62
CA VAL A 358 11.87 -11.80 27.02
C VAL A 358 10.58 -11.11 27.49
N VAL A 359 9.45 -11.38 26.83
CA VAL A 359 8.13 -10.86 27.19
C VAL A 359 7.62 -11.48 28.49
N LEU A 360 7.86 -12.76 28.72
CA LEU A 360 7.53 -13.45 29.98
C LEU A 360 8.25 -12.81 31.17
N LYS A 361 9.58 -12.60 31.05
CA LYS A 361 10.39 -11.95 32.10
C LYS A 361 9.92 -10.52 32.37
N ALA A 362 9.55 -9.77 31.34
CA ALA A 362 9.00 -8.42 31.47
C ALA A 362 7.64 -8.43 32.21
N ALA A 363 6.75 -9.37 31.88
CA ALA A 363 5.45 -9.52 32.51
C ALA A 363 5.55 -9.88 34.00
N GLU A 364 6.48 -10.77 34.37
CA GLU A 364 6.73 -11.15 35.77
C GLU A 364 7.20 -9.97 36.62
N LYS A 365 8.04 -9.09 36.07
CA LYS A 365 8.50 -7.88 36.77
C LYS A 365 7.39 -6.87 37.02
N ARG A 366 6.49 -6.65 36.05
CA ARG A 366 5.41 -5.65 36.15
C ARG A 366 4.25 -6.09 37.06
N LYS A 367 4.11 -7.39 37.34
CA LYS A 367 3.08 -7.98 38.25
C LYS A 367 1.63 -7.54 37.97
N SER A 368 1.30 -7.23 36.71
CA SER A 368 -0.05 -6.81 36.32
C SER A 368 -0.91 -8.00 35.91
N ARG A 369 -2.10 -8.15 36.50
CA ARG A 369 -3.06 -9.23 36.19
C ARG A 369 -3.41 -9.30 34.71
N ARG A 370 -3.70 -8.15 34.08
CA ARG A 370 -4.09 -8.06 32.66
C ARG A 370 -2.99 -8.57 31.72
N ILE A 371 -1.72 -8.31 32.06
CA ILE A 371 -0.55 -8.75 31.28
C ILE A 371 -0.34 -10.25 31.47
N THR A 372 -0.42 -10.73 32.71
CA THR A 372 -0.30 -12.16 33.03
C THR A 372 -1.34 -12.99 32.28
N GLU A 373 -2.61 -12.56 32.27
CA GLU A 373 -3.69 -13.22 31.52
C GLU A 373 -3.43 -13.22 30.00
N ALA A 374 -2.89 -12.13 29.45
CA ALA A 374 -2.64 -12.03 28.01
C ALA A 374 -1.47 -12.90 27.54
N VAL A 375 -0.46 -13.14 28.36
CA VAL A 375 0.75 -13.92 28.01
C VAL A 375 0.58 -15.42 28.35
N GLU A 376 -0.52 -15.81 29.00
CA GLU A 376 -0.76 -17.18 29.47
C GLU A 376 -0.66 -18.24 28.36
N TRP A 377 -1.07 -17.92 27.14
CA TRP A 377 -0.93 -18.83 25.99
C TRP A 377 0.53 -19.23 25.72
N VAL A 378 1.49 -18.33 25.97
CA VAL A 378 2.93 -18.60 25.80
C VAL A 378 3.41 -19.65 26.81
N ARG A 379 2.94 -19.57 28.06
CA ARG A 379 3.27 -20.55 29.11
C ARG A 379 2.73 -21.94 28.79
N GLN A 380 1.56 -21.98 28.15
CA GLN A 380 0.90 -23.23 27.75
C GLN A 380 1.59 -23.94 26.58
N LEU A 381 2.39 -23.24 25.76
CA LEU A 381 3.13 -23.84 24.63
C LEU A 381 4.05 -24.99 25.06
N GLY A 382 4.67 -24.90 26.24
CA GLY A 382 5.57 -25.93 26.77
C GLY A 382 4.89 -27.10 27.49
N ASN A 383 3.61 -26.96 27.87
CA ASN A 383 2.87 -27.98 28.63
C ASN A 383 2.09 -28.97 27.74
N SER A 384 2.09 -28.76 26.42
CA SER A 384 1.29 -29.56 25.47
C SER A 384 1.68 -31.05 25.48
N GLY A 385 2.94 -31.39 25.74
CA GLY A 385 3.39 -32.78 25.92
C GLY A 385 2.82 -33.44 27.18
N ARG A 386 2.70 -32.72 28.30
CA ARG A 386 2.14 -33.25 29.56
C ARG A 386 0.60 -33.26 29.55
N GLN A 387 -0.05 -32.31 28.87
CA GLN A 387 -1.51 -32.29 28.75
C GLN A 387 -2.06 -33.35 27.80
N LYS A 388 -1.38 -33.66 26.68
CA LYS A 388 -1.73 -34.81 25.82
C LYS A 388 -1.52 -36.13 26.59
N LEU A 389 -0.44 -36.27 27.38
CA LEU A 389 -0.24 -37.44 28.26
C LEU A 389 -1.30 -37.54 29.37
N LYS A 390 -1.70 -36.43 30.00
CA LYS A 390 -2.76 -36.41 31.02
C LYS A 390 -4.15 -36.69 30.43
N LYS A 391 -4.47 -36.19 29.22
CA LYS A 391 -5.72 -36.55 28.50
C LYS A 391 -5.72 -38.00 28.02
N LYS A 392 -4.58 -38.54 27.60
CA LYS A 392 -4.43 -39.95 27.22
C LYS A 392 -4.54 -40.88 28.43
N LYS A 393 -3.90 -40.53 29.56
CA LYS A 393 -4.05 -41.23 30.86
C LYS A 393 -5.47 -41.14 31.42
N LYS A 394 -6.14 -39.99 31.32
CA LYS A 394 -7.56 -39.86 31.70
C LYS A 394 -8.52 -40.63 30.79
N ARG A 395 -8.19 -40.80 29.50
CA ARG A 395 -8.99 -41.64 28.59
C ARG A 395 -8.75 -43.13 28.82
N LEU A 396 -7.54 -43.54 29.21
CA LEU A 396 -7.24 -44.92 29.59
C LEU A 396 -7.86 -45.30 30.94
N ALA A 397 -7.86 -44.39 31.92
CA ALA A 397 -8.49 -44.61 33.23
C ALA A 397 -10.04 -44.49 33.25
N VAL A 398 -10.68 -44.37 32.07
CA VAL A 398 -12.14 -44.43 31.91
C VAL A 398 -12.54 -45.68 31.11
N ILE A 399 -11.56 -46.47 30.67
CA ILE A 399 -11.75 -47.73 29.92
C ILE A 399 -11.33 -48.96 30.77
N GLU A 400 -10.67 -48.74 31.91
CA GLU A 400 -10.60 -49.67 33.06
C GLU A 400 -11.67 -49.26 34.08
#